data_AF-A0A6S9ZUU4-F1
#
_entry.id   AF-A0A6S9ZUU4-F1
#
_cell.length_a   1.000
_cell.length_b   1.000
_cell.length_c   1.000
_cell.angle_alpha   90.00
_cell.angle_beta   90.00
_cell.angle_gamma   90.00
#
_symmetry.space_group_name_H-M   'P 1'
#
loop_
_entity.id
_entity.type
_entity.pdbx_description
1 polymer ?
#
loop_
_entity_poly.entity_id
_entity_poly.type
_entity_poly.pdbx_seq_one_letter_code
_entity_poly.pdbx_strand_id
1 'polypeptide(L)'
;MSVAKAVIGGGLAAAVYFYAPSELDADAVVRTVKPFCYGMALFCGGIAAIAAVGTLVLGSMYGSLIEGNTFKIDEYVHQQPSMAQRAQVVLLNRLNVGSHVANKSASIALEDAESPFVPSLRVTSKAGSRAGATGFKAPAEAIVVGTIRMGFGHHRIAYAATSWALGAGRPTYFHDLLNVDSPEAQLIIDMDKLYSKGSRMATELGGPVEKLWGMITKNGDENSLRVFYQMAEHLRPLMQAIPRSTPIIATHCFVGMLAVSLGFKHVINLVIDNYAQWFIVVPGAYNLVQGPSNYHNLLRMGVPADR
;
A
#
# COMPACT_ATOMS: atom_id res chain seq x y z
N MET A 1 -5.94 -35.55 -3.66
CA MET A 1 -6.09 -36.90 -3.08
C MET A 1 -5.24 -37.15 -1.81
N SER A 2 -4.19 -36.36 -1.52
CA SER A 2 -3.31 -36.55 -0.35
C SER A 2 -3.87 -35.97 0.97
N VAL A 3 -4.49 -34.78 0.93
CA VAL A 3 -5.02 -34.09 2.14
C VAL A 3 -6.21 -34.82 2.77
N ALA A 4 -7.10 -35.38 1.95
CA ALA A 4 -8.25 -36.15 2.44
C ALA A 4 -7.83 -37.41 3.22
N LYS A 5 -6.74 -38.08 2.82
CA LYS A 5 -6.20 -39.24 3.55
C LYS A 5 -5.57 -38.85 4.90
N ALA A 6 -4.93 -37.69 4.99
CA ALA A 6 -4.32 -37.21 6.22
C ALA A 6 -5.37 -36.78 7.27
N VAL A 7 -6.44 -36.11 6.85
CA VAL A 7 -7.54 -35.69 7.73
C VAL A 7 -8.35 -36.90 8.24
N ILE A 8 -8.60 -37.88 7.37
CA ILE A 8 -9.27 -39.13 7.74
C ILE A 8 -8.39 -39.97 8.68
N GLY A 9 -7.07 -40.04 8.43
CA GLY A 9 -6.12 -40.76 9.28
C GLY A 9 -5.95 -40.14 10.68
N GLY A 10 -5.89 -38.81 10.78
CA GLY A 10 -5.76 -38.11 12.06
C GLY A 10 -7.04 -38.14 12.91
N GLY A 11 -8.21 -38.02 12.28
CA GLY A 11 -9.50 -38.13 12.95
C GLY A 11 -9.76 -39.54 13.49
N LEU A 12 -9.36 -40.58 12.76
CA LEU A 12 -9.43 -41.97 13.23
C LEU A 12 -8.51 -42.20 14.45
N ALA A 13 -7.30 -41.65 14.44
CA ALA A 13 -6.34 -41.84 15.53
C ALA A 13 -6.82 -41.23 16.86
N ALA A 14 -7.46 -40.05 16.81
CA ALA A 14 -8.02 -39.41 18.00
C ALA A 14 -9.24 -40.16 18.56
N ALA A 15 -10.11 -40.69 17.69
CA ALA A 15 -11.26 -41.49 18.12
C ALA A 15 -10.84 -42.83 18.76
N VAL A 16 -9.78 -43.46 18.24
CA VAL A 16 -9.22 -44.71 18.77
C VAL A 16 -8.47 -44.50 20.09
N TYR A 17 -7.83 -43.34 20.30
CA TYR A 17 -7.06 -43.07 21.52
C TYR A 17 -7.93 -42.78 22.75
N PHE A 18 -9.09 -42.15 22.59
CA PHE A 18 -9.96 -41.77 23.71
C PHE A 18 -11.08 -42.77 24.04
N TYR A 19 -11.40 -43.71 23.14
CA TYR A 19 -12.44 -44.72 23.33
C TYR A 19 -11.88 -46.13 23.12
N ALA A 20 -11.13 -46.62 24.12
CA ALA A 20 -10.90 -48.05 24.25
C ALA A 20 -11.99 -48.64 25.15
N PRO A 21 -12.98 -49.32 24.55
CA PRO A 21 -13.30 -50.67 24.96
C PRO A 21 -12.89 -51.63 23.85
N SER A 22 -12.37 -52.78 24.26
CA SER A 22 -12.21 -53.95 23.40
C SER A 22 -13.50 -54.21 22.63
N GLU A 23 -13.40 -54.30 21.30
CA GLU A 23 -14.48 -54.44 20.29
C GLU A 23 -15.10 -53.12 19.76
N LEU A 24 -14.28 -52.30 19.10
CA LEU A 24 -14.81 -51.32 18.14
C LEU A 24 -15.24 -52.04 16.86
N ASP A 25 -16.56 -52.20 16.68
CA ASP A 25 -17.17 -52.63 15.41
C ASP A 25 -16.74 -51.67 14.29
N ALA A 26 -15.95 -52.17 13.34
CA ALA A 26 -15.47 -51.40 12.19
C ALA A 26 -16.63 -50.77 11.42
N ASP A 27 -17.78 -51.43 11.33
CA ASP A 27 -18.97 -50.91 10.67
C ASP A 27 -19.64 -49.79 11.47
N ALA A 28 -19.59 -49.82 12.80
CA ALA A 28 -20.06 -48.73 13.66
C ALA A 28 -19.16 -47.48 13.55
N VAL A 29 -17.84 -47.66 13.50
CA VAL A 29 -16.88 -46.56 13.28
C VAL A 29 -17.09 -45.94 11.90
N VAL A 30 -17.23 -46.74 10.85
CA VAL A 30 -17.49 -46.24 9.49
C VAL A 30 -18.82 -45.51 9.40
N ARG A 31 -19.90 -46.03 10.03
CA ARG A 31 -21.21 -45.35 10.07
C ARG A 31 -21.18 -44.00 10.77
N THR A 32 -20.28 -43.81 11.73
CA THR A 32 -20.18 -42.57 12.52
C THR A 32 -19.23 -41.55 11.89
N VAL A 33 -18.06 -42.00 11.44
CA VAL A 33 -17.00 -41.13 10.89
C VAL A 33 -17.31 -40.69 9.46
N LYS A 34 -17.93 -41.55 8.64
CA LYS A 34 -18.20 -41.24 7.22
C LYS A 34 -19.13 -40.02 7.07
N PRO A 35 -20.30 -39.91 7.73
CA PRO A 35 -21.13 -38.71 7.66
C PRO A 35 -20.42 -37.45 8.16
N PHE A 36 -19.61 -37.55 9.22
CA PHE A 36 -18.81 -36.43 9.72
C PHE A 36 -17.78 -35.95 8.70
N CYS A 37 -17.02 -36.87 8.09
CA CYS A 37 -16.07 -36.54 7.02
C CYS A 37 -16.76 -35.94 5.79
N TYR A 38 -17.94 -36.45 5.40
CA TYR A 38 -18.75 -35.85 4.33
C TYR A 38 -19.23 -34.45 4.70
N GLY A 39 -19.74 -34.26 5.92
CA GLY A 39 -20.16 -32.95 6.41
C GLY A 39 -19.03 -31.93 6.42
N MET A 40 -17.85 -32.32 6.90
CA MET A 40 -16.65 -31.48 6.87
C MET A 40 -16.17 -31.20 5.44
N ALA A 41 -16.22 -32.20 4.54
CA ALA A 41 -15.87 -32.00 3.13
C ALA A 41 -16.84 -31.03 2.43
N LEU A 42 -18.14 -31.13 2.70
CA LEU A 42 -19.15 -30.20 2.18
C LEU A 42 -18.94 -28.79 2.73
N PHE A 43 -18.64 -28.67 4.03
CA PHE A 43 -18.34 -27.38 4.67
C PHE A 43 -17.10 -26.72 4.07
N CYS A 44 -15.98 -27.46 4.00
CA CYS A 44 -14.75 -26.98 3.38
C CYS A 44 -14.94 -26.66 1.89
N GLY A 45 -15.70 -27.50 1.17
CA GLY A 45 -16.07 -27.27 -0.22
C GLY A 45 -16.91 -26.01 -0.41
N GLY A 46 -17.86 -25.76 0.49
CA GLY A 46 -18.66 -24.54 0.54
C GLY A 46 -17.81 -23.29 0.76
N ILE A 47 -16.90 -23.31 1.73
CA ILE A 47 -15.95 -22.21 1.98
C ILE A 47 -15.09 -21.96 0.74
N ALA A 48 -14.53 -23.02 0.14
CA ALA A 48 -13.71 -22.90 -1.06
C ALA A 48 -14.50 -22.31 -2.24
N ALA A 49 -15.75 -22.73 -2.43
CA ALA A 49 -16.64 -22.17 -3.45
C ALA A 49 -16.92 -20.69 -3.22
N ILE A 50 -17.22 -20.28 -1.98
CA ILE A 50 -17.41 -18.87 -1.60
C ILE A 50 -16.15 -18.06 -1.86
N ALA A 51 -14.97 -18.56 -1.47
CA ALA A 51 -13.70 -17.90 -1.71
C ALA A 51 -13.39 -17.76 -3.21
N ALA A 52 -13.69 -18.79 -4.00
CA ALA A 52 -13.52 -18.76 -5.45
C ALA A 52 -14.45 -17.74 -6.12
N VAL A 53 -15.74 -17.73 -5.75
CA VAL A 53 -16.71 -16.73 -6.23
C VAL A 53 -16.29 -15.32 -5.82
N GLY A 54 -15.90 -15.13 -4.55
CA GLY A 54 -15.39 -13.84 -4.05
C GLY A 54 -14.16 -13.35 -4.82
N THR A 55 -13.24 -14.26 -5.14
CA THR A 55 -12.07 -13.97 -5.97
C THR A 55 -12.47 -13.54 -7.38
N LEU A 56 -13.41 -14.23 -8.01
CA LEU A 56 -13.89 -13.87 -9.36
C LEU A 56 -14.61 -12.52 -9.36
N VAL A 57 -15.48 -12.28 -8.37
CA VAL A 57 -16.22 -11.02 -8.22
C VAL A 57 -15.25 -9.86 -7.98
N LEU A 58 -14.33 -9.98 -7.02
CA LEU A 58 -13.38 -8.90 -6.75
C LEU A 58 -12.41 -8.69 -7.91
N GLY A 59 -11.90 -9.78 -8.50
CA GLY A 59 -10.96 -9.72 -9.60
C GLY A 59 -11.54 -9.10 -10.88
N SER A 60 -12.84 -9.26 -11.14
CA SER A 60 -13.50 -8.62 -12.29
C SER A 60 -13.61 -7.10 -12.14
N MET A 61 -13.59 -6.58 -10.91
CA MET A 61 -13.64 -5.14 -10.62
C MET A 61 -12.29 -4.43 -10.84
N TYR A 62 -11.21 -5.17 -11.03
CA TYR A 62 -9.86 -4.61 -11.16
C TYR A 62 -9.74 -3.64 -12.33
N GLY A 63 -10.34 -3.96 -13.48
CA GLY A 63 -10.31 -3.08 -14.66
C GLY A 63 -10.90 -1.70 -14.38
N SER A 64 -12.06 -1.65 -13.71
CA SER A 64 -12.69 -0.40 -13.29
C SER A 64 -11.91 0.34 -12.20
N LEU A 65 -11.24 -0.39 -11.31
CA LEU A 65 -10.40 0.23 -10.26
C LEU A 65 -9.25 1.02 -10.87
N ILE A 66 -8.58 0.45 -11.88
CA ILE A 66 -7.42 1.09 -12.52
C ILE A 66 -7.80 2.03 -13.68
N GLU A 67 -9.08 2.17 -13.96
CA GLU A 67 -9.58 2.94 -15.09
C GLU A 67 -9.27 4.44 -14.92
N GLY A 68 -8.68 5.03 -15.95
CA GLY A 68 -8.28 6.43 -15.96
C GLY A 68 -7.11 6.77 -15.04
N ASN A 69 -6.27 5.78 -14.67
CA ASN A 69 -4.98 6.06 -14.05
C ASN A 69 -4.05 6.71 -15.07
N THR A 70 -3.36 7.78 -14.65
CA THR A 70 -2.41 8.49 -15.52
C THR A 70 -1.21 7.61 -15.86
N PHE A 71 -0.72 6.85 -14.89
CA PHE A 71 0.39 5.93 -15.07
C PHE A 71 -0.11 4.48 -15.03
N LYS A 72 0.33 3.66 -16.00
CA LYS A 72 -0.12 2.29 -16.17
C LYS A 72 0.85 1.30 -15.52
N ILE A 73 0.57 0.95 -14.27
CA ILE A 73 1.41 0.04 -13.48
C ILE A 73 1.57 -1.34 -14.13
N ASP A 74 0.52 -1.88 -14.76
CA ASP A 74 0.60 -3.19 -15.42
C ASP A 74 1.55 -3.21 -16.62
N GLU A 75 1.66 -2.09 -17.34
CA GLU A 75 2.62 -1.97 -18.45
C GLU A 75 4.06 -1.87 -17.91
N TYR A 76 4.26 -1.14 -16.80
CA TYR A 76 5.55 -1.01 -16.13
C TYR A 76 6.08 -2.32 -15.57
N VAL A 77 5.22 -3.11 -14.93
CA VAL A 77 5.58 -4.41 -14.35
C VAL A 77 5.85 -5.46 -15.44
N HIS A 78 5.42 -5.22 -16.68
CA HIS A 78 5.48 -6.18 -17.80
C HIS A 78 4.80 -7.54 -17.52
N GLN A 79 3.87 -7.57 -16.56
CA GLN A 79 3.14 -8.77 -16.18
C GLN A 79 1.70 -8.41 -15.84
N GLN A 80 0.76 -9.08 -16.52
CA GLN A 80 -0.65 -8.96 -16.19
C GLN A 80 -0.96 -9.75 -14.90
N PRO A 81 -1.64 -9.15 -13.92
CA PRO A 81 -1.96 -9.85 -12.68
C PRO A 81 -3.00 -10.95 -12.94
N SER A 82 -2.79 -12.10 -12.32
CA SER A 82 -3.77 -13.19 -12.28
C SER A 82 -5.07 -12.76 -11.63
N MET A 83 -6.15 -13.53 -11.80
CA MET A 83 -7.44 -13.21 -11.18
C MET A 83 -7.37 -13.09 -9.64
N ALA A 84 -6.58 -13.96 -9.00
CA ALA A 84 -6.34 -13.90 -7.56
C ALA A 84 -5.59 -12.62 -7.15
N GLN A 85 -4.56 -12.25 -7.91
CA GLN A 85 -3.82 -11.01 -7.68
C GLN A 85 -4.70 -9.77 -7.87
N ARG A 86 -5.53 -9.75 -8.92
CA ARG A 86 -6.52 -8.68 -9.16
C ARG A 86 -7.49 -8.54 -7.98
N ALA A 87 -8.04 -9.67 -7.52
CA ALA A 87 -8.93 -9.70 -6.37
C ALA A 87 -8.26 -9.18 -5.10
N GLN A 88 -6.99 -9.55 -4.88
CA GLN A 88 -6.20 -9.06 -3.76
C GLN A 88 -6.02 -7.53 -3.83
N VAL A 89 -5.68 -6.97 -5.00
CA VAL A 89 -5.54 -5.52 -5.16
C VAL A 89 -6.85 -4.79 -4.84
N VAL A 90 -7.96 -5.27 -5.40
CA VAL A 90 -9.28 -4.66 -5.16
C VAL A 90 -9.69 -4.76 -3.70
N LEU A 91 -9.47 -5.92 -3.06
CA LEU A 91 -9.76 -6.13 -1.65
C LEU A 91 -8.94 -5.20 -0.78
N LEU A 92 -7.62 -5.15 -0.97
CA LEU A 92 -6.72 -4.33 -0.18
C LEU A 92 -7.01 -2.83 -0.36
N ASN A 93 -7.29 -2.38 -1.58
CA ASN A 93 -7.70 -1.00 -1.81
C ASN A 93 -8.96 -0.67 -1.01
N ARG A 94 -10.00 -1.51 -1.13
CA ARG A 94 -11.28 -1.33 -0.39
C ARG A 94 -11.12 -1.36 1.13
N LEU A 95 -10.27 -2.24 1.66
CA LEU A 95 -10.00 -2.30 3.09
C LEU A 95 -9.32 -1.03 3.59
N ASN A 96 -8.41 -0.46 2.80
CA ASN A 96 -7.67 0.74 3.18
C ASN A 96 -8.51 2.03 3.03
N VAL A 97 -9.32 2.13 1.97
CA VAL A 97 -10.04 3.37 1.64
C VAL A 97 -11.51 3.36 2.03
N GLY A 98 -12.04 2.20 2.43
CA GLY A 98 -13.44 2.03 2.81
C GLY A 98 -14.39 2.46 1.70
N SER A 99 -15.28 3.41 2.01
CA SER A 99 -16.23 4.01 1.05
C SER A 99 -15.68 5.26 0.34
N HIS A 100 -14.42 5.63 0.57
CA HIS A 100 -13.83 6.80 -0.06
C HIS A 100 -13.68 6.59 -1.58
N VAL A 101 -14.15 7.57 -2.36
CA VAL A 101 -14.05 7.56 -3.82
C VAL A 101 -13.01 8.59 -4.23
N ALA A 102 -12.04 8.19 -5.07
CA ALA A 102 -10.98 9.07 -5.53
C ALA A 102 -11.58 10.26 -6.32
N ASN A 103 -11.37 11.48 -5.82
CA ASN A 103 -11.80 12.68 -6.54
C ASN A 103 -10.67 13.17 -7.46
N LYS A 104 -10.75 12.81 -8.74
CA LYS A 104 -9.69 13.07 -9.72
C LYS A 104 -9.56 14.55 -10.12
N SER A 105 -10.61 15.36 -9.93
CA SER A 105 -10.65 16.77 -10.33
C SER A 105 -10.58 17.76 -9.17
N ALA A 106 -10.89 17.34 -7.94
CA ALA A 106 -10.81 18.21 -6.79
C ALA A 106 -9.38 18.69 -6.54
N SER A 107 -9.29 19.96 -6.15
CA SER A 107 -8.05 20.60 -5.74
C SER A 107 -8.27 21.26 -4.40
N ILE A 108 -7.41 20.97 -3.43
CA ILE A 108 -7.38 21.72 -2.18
C ILE A 108 -6.57 22.99 -2.44
N ALA A 109 -7.16 24.16 -2.18
CA ALA A 109 -6.42 25.41 -2.25
C ALA A 109 -5.32 25.39 -1.18
N LEU A 110 -4.09 25.68 -1.59
CA LEU A 110 -2.93 25.73 -0.70
C LEU A 110 -2.58 27.18 -0.37
N GLU A 111 -2.01 27.34 0.81
CA GLU A 111 -1.29 28.54 1.24
C GLU A 111 0.10 28.13 1.72
N ASP A 112 0.97 29.11 1.92
CA ASP A 112 2.29 28.88 2.49
C ASP A 112 2.73 30.04 3.38
N ALA A 113 3.61 29.71 4.32
CA ALA A 113 4.20 30.68 5.24
C ALA A 113 5.65 30.31 5.52
N GLU A 114 6.46 31.29 5.88
CA GLU A 114 7.84 31.04 6.27
C GLU A 114 7.92 30.17 7.52
N SER A 115 8.92 29.29 7.55
CA SER A 115 9.22 28.46 8.69
C SER A 115 9.78 29.34 9.82
N PRO A 116 9.24 29.24 11.04
CA PRO A 116 9.79 29.98 12.18
C PRO A 116 11.15 29.43 12.66
N PHE A 117 11.57 28.26 12.14
CA PHE A 117 12.77 27.55 12.59
C PHE A 117 13.87 27.47 11.53
N VAL A 118 13.52 27.58 10.25
CA VAL A 118 14.45 27.41 9.14
C VAL A 118 14.31 28.62 8.21
N PRO A 119 15.28 29.54 8.21
CA PRO A 119 15.22 30.73 7.35
C PRO A 119 14.98 30.38 5.89
N SER A 120 14.15 31.17 5.20
CA SER A 120 13.83 31.00 3.77
C SER A 120 13.08 29.72 3.38
N LEU A 121 12.84 28.79 4.31
CA LEU A 121 11.98 27.65 4.06
C LEU A 121 10.52 28.09 4.11
N ARG A 122 9.75 27.76 3.08
CA ARG A 122 8.29 27.95 3.09
C ARG A 122 7.60 26.63 3.40
N VAL A 123 6.57 26.65 4.22
CA VAL A 123 5.80 25.45 4.61
C VAL A 123 4.38 25.63 4.10
N THR A 124 3.91 24.66 3.31
CA THR A 124 2.57 24.70 2.72
C THR A 124 1.53 24.13 3.67
N SER A 125 0.32 24.69 3.67
CA SER A 125 -0.86 24.21 4.39
C SER A 125 -2.11 24.42 3.54
N LYS A 126 -3.27 23.98 4.04
CA LYS A 126 -4.56 24.29 3.41
C LYS A 126 -4.86 25.78 3.55
N ALA A 127 -5.40 26.41 2.51
CA ALA A 127 -5.79 27.82 2.55
C ALA A 127 -6.77 28.11 3.71
N GLY A 128 -6.47 29.16 4.48
CA GLY A 128 -7.24 29.59 5.65
C GLY A 128 -6.92 28.85 6.94
N SER A 129 -5.88 28.00 6.98
CA SER A 129 -5.52 27.21 8.17
C SER A 129 -4.49 27.89 9.06
N ARG A 130 -3.67 28.79 8.51
CA ARG A 130 -2.55 29.42 9.22
C ARG A 130 -2.62 30.94 9.14
N ALA A 131 -2.58 31.59 10.30
CA ALA A 131 -2.50 33.04 10.39
C ALA A 131 -1.20 33.56 9.73
N GLY A 132 -1.31 34.61 8.92
CA GLY A 132 -0.18 35.23 8.22
C GLY A 132 0.36 34.42 7.03
N ALA A 133 -0.32 33.34 6.63
CA ALA A 133 0.01 32.64 5.39
C ALA A 133 -0.49 33.40 4.16
N THR A 134 0.19 33.20 3.04
CA THR A 134 -0.15 33.76 1.74
C THR A 134 -0.59 32.66 0.79
N GLY A 135 -1.49 32.96 -0.14
CA GLY A 135 -1.93 31.99 -1.15
C GLY A 135 -0.74 31.35 -1.89
N PHE A 136 -0.78 30.04 -2.06
CA PHE A 136 0.36 29.28 -2.57
C PHE A 136 0.63 29.62 -4.03
N LYS A 137 1.86 30.08 -4.29
CA LYS A 137 2.34 30.38 -5.64
C LYS A 137 3.82 30.02 -5.76
N ALA A 138 4.09 28.79 -6.21
CA ALA A 138 5.45 28.35 -6.48
C ALA A 138 6.04 29.10 -7.70
N PRO A 139 7.20 29.78 -7.57
CA PRO A 139 7.93 30.30 -8.72
C PRO A 139 8.47 29.16 -9.60
N ALA A 140 8.91 29.49 -10.83
CA ALA A 140 9.31 28.50 -11.82
C ALA A 140 10.50 27.62 -11.37
N GLU A 141 11.44 28.22 -10.64
CA GLU A 141 12.63 27.58 -10.07
C GLU A 141 12.41 26.92 -8.70
N ALA A 142 11.17 26.85 -8.22
CA ALA A 142 10.86 26.28 -6.91
C ALA A 142 11.07 24.76 -6.88
N ILE A 143 11.49 24.25 -5.72
CA ILE A 143 11.50 22.82 -5.42
C ILE A 143 10.48 22.56 -4.31
N VAL A 144 9.64 21.54 -4.50
CA VAL A 144 8.77 21.04 -3.44
C VAL A 144 9.35 19.74 -2.90
N VAL A 145 9.68 19.74 -1.60
CA VAL A 145 10.03 18.53 -0.87
C VAL A 145 8.78 18.00 -0.20
N GLY A 146 8.25 16.91 -0.73
CA GLY A 146 7.03 16.29 -0.23
C GLY A 146 7.32 15.15 0.74
N THR A 147 6.57 15.10 1.84
CA THR A 147 6.73 14.09 2.89
C THR A 147 5.37 13.68 3.47
N ILE A 148 5.38 12.61 4.25
CA ILE A 148 4.31 12.25 5.16
C ILE A 148 4.90 12.04 6.55
N ARG A 149 4.26 12.56 7.61
CA ARG A 149 4.62 12.28 9.02
C ARG A 149 4.19 10.88 9.47
N MET A 150 4.58 9.84 8.73
CA MET A 150 4.34 8.43 9.07
C MET A 150 5.65 7.64 9.08
N GLY A 151 5.73 6.64 9.97
CA GLY A 151 6.89 5.75 10.07
C GLY A 151 8.20 6.44 10.50
N PHE A 152 9.31 5.73 10.32
CA PHE A 152 10.63 6.17 10.80
C PHE A 152 11.31 7.13 9.81
N GLY A 153 11.63 8.34 10.25
CA GLY A 153 12.67 9.17 9.63
C GLY A 153 12.32 9.96 8.36
N HIS A 154 11.18 9.72 7.70
CA HIS A 154 10.78 10.43 6.46
C HIS A 154 10.87 11.96 6.57
N HIS A 155 10.43 12.51 7.71
CA HIS A 155 10.49 13.94 7.97
C HIS A 155 11.92 14.48 8.16
N ARG A 156 12.82 13.67 8.73
CA ARG A 156 14.24 14.03 8.84
C ARG A 156 14.92 14.04 7.48
N ILE A 157 14.58 13.05 6.64
CA ILE A 157 15.06 12.98 5.26
C ILE A 157 14.52 14.16 4.45
N ALA A 158 13.26 14.54 4.65
CA ALA A 158 12.67 15.73 4.04
C ALA A 158 13.45 16.98 4.44
N TYR A 159 13.75 17.17 5.72
CA TYR A 159 14.60 18.29 6.15
C TYR A 159 16.00 18.27 5.52
N ALA A 160 16.62 17.09 5.34
CA ALA A 160 17.91 16.98 4.68
C ALA A 160 17.83 17.41 3.19
N ALA A 161 16.82 16.93 2.45
CA ALA A 161 16.57 17.33 1.07
C ALA A 161 16.25 18.83 0.95
N THR A 162 15.46 19.36 1.88
CA THR A 162 15.17 20.79 2.00
C THR A 162 16.42 21.61 2.26
N SER A 163 17.29 21.17 3.17
CA SER A 163 18.55 21.84 3.47
C SER A 163 19.45 21.91 2.24
N TRP A 164 19.52 20.84 1.45
CA TRP A 164 20.24 20.84 0.17
C TRP A 164 19.64 21.85 -0.82
N ALA A 165 18.31 21.86 -0.99
CA ALA A 165 17.65 22.76 -1.95
C ALA A 165 17.83 24.24 -1.58
N LEU A 166 17.76 24.57 -0.28
CA LEU A 166 18.04 25.91 0.24
C LEU A 166 19.52 26.29 0.03
N GLY A 167 20.45 25.36 0.31
CA GLY A 167 21.89 25.56 0.07
C GLY A 167 22.23 25.76 -1.41
N ALA A 168 21.43 25.20 -2.32
CA ALA A 168 21.50 25.44 -3.75
C ALA A 168 20.85 26.76 -4.21
N GLY A 169 20.36 27.59 -3.28
CA GLY A 169 19.73 28.88 -3.56
C GLY A 169 18.35 28.77 -4.24
N ARG A 170 17.65 27.64 -4.09
CA ARG A 170 16.34 27.41 -4.71
C ARG A 170 15.20 27.80 -3.77
N PRO A 171 14.15 28.49 -4.26
CA PRO A 171 12.90 28.63 -3.50
C PRO A 171 12.39 27.24 -3.11
N THR A 172 12.30 26.97 -1.80
CA THR A 172 12.06 25.62 -1.30
C THR A 172 10.78 25.58 -0.48
N TYR A 173 9.91 24.64 -0.81
CA TYR A 173 8.63 24.42 -0.15
C TYR A 173 8.63 23.05 0.52
N PHE A 174 8.35 23.04 1.82
CA PHE A 174 8.13 21.83 2.58
C PHE A 174 6.64 21.48 2.55
N HIS A 175 6.32 20.37 1.90
CA HIS A 175 4.95 19.90 1.69
C HIS A 175 4.70 18.58 2.42
N ASP A 176 4.28 18.67 3.68
CA ASP A 176 3.77 17.51 4.40
C ASP A 176 2.30 17.30 4.07
N LEU A 177 1.96 16.13 3.52
CA LEU A 177 0.58 15.79 3.17
C LEU A 177 -0.34 15.83 4.40
N LEU A 178 0.20 15.52 5.60
CA LEU A 178 -0.56 15.59 6.86
C LEU A 178 -0.66 16.99 7.45
N ASN A 179 -0.08 18.00 6.80
CA ASN A 179 -0.25 19.41 7.17
C ASN A 179 -1.42 20.07 6.41
N VAL A 180 -2.03 19.36 5.47
CA VAL A 180 -3.19 19.82 4.68
C VAL A 180 -4.45 19.23 5.31
N ASP A 181 -5.10 19.99 6.20
CA ASP A 181 -6.29 19.54 6.93
C ASP A 181 -7.48 19.22 6.00
N SER A 182 -7.68 17.94 5.71
CA SER A 182 -8.58 17.44 4.68
C SER A 182 -8.98 15.99 4.90
N PRO A 183 -10.10 15.53 4.31
CA PRO A 183 -10.47 14.11 4.32
C PRO A 183 -9.39 13.20 3.75
N GLU A 184 -8.65 13.65 2.73
CA GLU A 184 -7.57 12.89 2.10
C GLU A 184 -6.36 12.72 3.03
N ALA A 185 -6.00 13.76 3.79
CA ALA A 185 -4.96 13.63 4.82
C ALA A 185 -5.42 12.72 5.98
N GLN A 186 -6.71 12.77 6.33
CA GLN A 186 -7.29 11.87 7.33
C GLN A 186 -7.27 10.42 6.87
N LEU A 187 -7.51 10.15 5.58
CA LEU A 187 -7.42 8.82 4.99
C LEU A 187 -6.03 8.20 5.18
N ILE A 188 -4.96 8.99 5.01
CA ILE A 188 -3.58 8.54 5.27
C ILE A 188 -3.42 8.07 6.72
N ILE A 189 -3.94 8.85 7.68
CA ILE A 189 -3.90 8.52 9.12
C ILE A 189 -4.69 7.24 9.40
N ASP A 190 -5.84 7.07 8.76
CA ASP A 190 -6.72 5.91 8.99
C ASP A 190 -6.14 4.63 8.40
N MET A 191 -5.49 4.71 7.23
CA MET A 191 -4.71 3.61 6.65
C MET A 191 -3.59 3.15 7.58
N ASP A 192 -2.83 4.08 8.16
CA ASP A 192 -1.76 3.76 9.11
C ASP A 192 -2.28 3.13 10.41
N LYS A 193 -3.41 3.63 10.93
CA LYS A 193 -4.10 3.03 12.08
C LYS A 193 -4.59 1.63 11.78
N LEU A 194 -5.15 1.39 10.59
CA LEU A 194 -5.62 0.07 10.18
C LEU A 194 -4.47 -0.93 10.11
N TYR A 195 -3.37 -0.54 9.45
CA TYR A 195 -2.16 -1.36 9.38
C TYR A 195 -1.60 -1.67 10.77
N SER A 196 -1.47 -0.65 11.63
CA SER A 196 -0.95 -0.80 13.00
C SER A 196 -1.81 -1.72 13.86
N LYS A 197 -3.15 -1.58 13.79
CA LYS A 197 -4.09 -2.46 14.50
C LYS A 197 -4.04 -3.89 13.99
N GLY A 198 -4.05 -4.07 12.67
CA GLY A 198 -3.98 -5.40 12.07
C GLY A 198 -2.66 -6.10 12.38
N SER A 199 -1.55 -5.39 12.33
CA SER A 199 -0.24 -5.92 12.71
C SER A 199 -0.20 -6.32 14.19
N ARG A 200 -0.76 -5.52 15.10
CA ARG A 200 -0.83 -5.87 16.52
C ARG A 200 -1.67 -7.12 16.74
N MET A 201 -2.86 -7.17 16.15
CA MET A 201 -3.77 -8.33 16.26
C MET A 201 -3.12 -9.60 15.70
N ALA A 202 -2.43 -9.50 14.56
CA ALA A 202 -1.70 -10.61 13.98
C ALA A 202 -0.60 -11.14 14.91
N THR A 203 0.17 -10.25 15.53
CA THR A 203 1.21 -10.62 16.52
C THR A 203 0.61 -11.22 17.79
N GLU A 204 -0.50 -10.67 18.30
CA GLU A 204 -1.14 -11.15 19.53
C GLU A 204 -1.79 -12.52 19.35
N LEU A 205 -2.42 -12.79 18.21
CA LEU A 205 -3.11 -14.06 17.92
C LEU A 205 -2.16 -15.15 17.39
N GLY A 206 -1.08 -14.75 16.71
CA GLY A 206 -0.06 -15.66 16.18
C GLY A 206 -0.58 -16.69 15.16
N GLY A 207 0.30 -17.61 14.76
CA GLY A 207 -0.05 -18.82 14.04
C GLY A 207 -0.79 -18.56 12.71
N PRO A 208 -1.98 -19.16 12.48
CA PRO A 208 -2.72 -18.99 11.23
C PRO A 208 -3.12 -17.55 10.92
N VAL A 209 -3.41 -16.72 11.93
CA VAL A 209 -3.80 -15.31 11.74
C VAL A 209 -2.59 -14.48 11.32
N GLU A 210 -1.44 -14.68 11.95
CA GLU A 210 -0.19 -14.05 11.53
C GLU A 210 0.19 -14.43 10.10
N LYS A 211 0.05 -15.71 9.75
CA LYS A 211 0.30 -16.19 8.38
C LYS A 211 -0.68 -15.56 7.38
N LEU A 212 -1.96 -15.47 7.72
CA LEU A 212 -2.97 -14.84 6.86
C LEU A 212 -2.70 -13.35 6.67
N TRP A 213 -2.46 -12.62 7.76
CA TRP A 213 -2.10 -11.20 7.72
C TRP A 213 -0.82 -10.98 6.91
N GLY A 214 0.19 -11.83 7.10
CA GLY A 214 1.42 -11.84 6.32
C GLY A 214 1.18 -12.07 4.83
N MET A 215 0.36 -13.06 4.44
CA MET A 215 0.03 -13.28 3.03
C MET A 215 -0.72 -12.10 2.40
N ILE A 216 -1.51 -11.38 3.19
CA ILE A 216 -2.28 -10.22 2.71
C ILE A 216 -1.42 -8.95 2.64
N THR A 217 -0.47 -8.75 3.57
CA THR A 217 0.24 -7.47 3.76
C THR A 217 1.75 -7.50 3.47
N LYS A 218 2.42 -8.65 3.55
CA LYS A 218 3.88 -8.79 3.40
C LYS A 218 4.35 -9.17 2.00
N ASN A 219 3.45 -9.23 1.01
CA ASN A 219 3.89 -9.46 -0.35
C ASN A 219 4.54 -8.16 -0.86
N GLY A 220 5.85 -8.00 -0.71
CA GLY A 220 6.62 -6.92 -1.32
C GLY A 220 6.77 -7.06 -2.84
N ASP A 221 5.81 -7.75 -3.47
CA ASP A 221 5.76 -8.13 -4.87
C ASP A 221 5.10 -7.03 -5.72
N GLU A 222 4.99 -7.27 -7.02
CA GLU A 222 4.41 -6.33 -7.99
C GLU A 222 2.98 -5.89 -7.59
N ASN A 223 2.26 -6.74 -6.86
CA ASN A 223 0.91 -6.48 -6.40
C ASN A 223 0.86 -5.41 -5.31
N SER A 224 1.88 -5.34 -4.44
CA SER A 224 2.01 -4.23 -3.49
C SER A 224 2.14 -2.87 -4.18
N LEU A 225 2.92 -2.78 -5.26
CA LEU A 225 3.02 -1.56 -6.05
C LEU A 225 1.65 -1.15 -6.63
N ARG A 226 0.89 -2.11 -7.17
CA ARG A 226 -0.47 -1.85 -7.67
C ARG A 226 -1.38 -1.27 -6.58
N VAL A 227 -1.38 -1.88 -5.40
CA VAL A 227 -2.17 -1.44 -4.23
C VAL A 227 -1.78 -0.03 -3.81
N PHE A 228 -0.48 0.23 -3.61
CA PHE A 228 0.00 1.52 -3.17
C PHE A 228 -0.30 2.63 -4.18
N TYR A 229 -0.15 2.35 -5.48
CA TYR A 229 -0.49 3.32 -6.50
C TYR A 229 -2.00 3.64 -6.50
N GLN A 230 -2.89 2.64 -6.36
CA GLN A 230 -4.33 2.91 -6.25
C GLN A 230 -4.67 3.72 -5.00
N MET A 231 -4.03 3.43 -3.87
CA MET A 231 -4.20 4.20 -2.64
C MET A 231 -3.76 5.67 -2.85
N ALA A 232 -2.67 5.91 -3.58
CA ALA A 232 -2.21 7.26 -3.92
C ALA A 232 -3.20 8.02 -4.83
N GLU A 233 -3.95 7.35 -5.72
CA GLU A 233 -4.98 7.98 -6.54
C GLU A 233 -6.11 8.61 -5.70
N HIS A 234 -6.35 8.13 -4.47
CA HIS A 234 -7.30 8.74 -3.54
C HIS A 234 -6.77 10.04 -2.90
N LEU A 235 -5.47 10.31 -3.00
CA LEU A 235 -4.79 11.43 -2.33
C LEU A 235 -4.53 12.62 -3.28
N ARG A 236 -4.95 12.53 -4.54
CA ARG A 236 -4.78 13.54 -5.61
C ARG A 236 -5.02 14.98 -5.18
N PRO A 237 -6.12 15.31 -4.47
CA PRO A 237 -6.43 16.69 -4.09
C PRO A 237 -5.34 17.40 -3.27
N LEU A 238 -4.51 16.66 -2.53
CA LEU A 238 -3.46 17.21 -1.67
C LEU A 238 -2.35 17.92 -2.45
N MET A 239 -2.06 17.45 -3.67
CA MET A 239 -1.00 17.99 -4.52
C MET A 239 -1.54 18.61 -5.83
N GLN A 240 -2.86 18.55 -6.07
CA GLN A 240 -3.49 19.05 -7.30
C GLN A 240 -3.26 20.55 -7.53
N ALA A 241 -3.06 21.37 -6.49
CA ALA A 241 -2.79 22.80 -6.63
C ALA A 241 -1.34 23.13 -7.03
N ILE A 242 -0.43 22.16 -6.97
CA ILE A 242 0.99 22.37 -7.27
C ILE A 242 1.18 22.41 -8.81
N PRO A 243 1.90 23.40 -9.37
CA PRO A 243 2.18 23.45 -10.81
C PRO A 243 2.94 22.21 -11.28
N ARG A 244 2.56 21.64 -12.44
CA ARG A 244 3.10 20.34 -12.92
C ARG A 244 4.56 20.45 -13.37
N SER A 245 5.02 21.67 -13.64
CA SER A 245 6.41 21.99 -13.94
C SER A 245 7.32 21.98 -12.72
N THR A 246 6.76 22.08 -11.50
CA THR A 246 7.53 22.13 -10.26
C THR A 246 8.19 20.78 -9.98
N PRO A 247 9.53 20.72 -9.82
CA PRO A 247 10.21 19.53 -9.37
C PRO A 247 9.75 19.09 -7.97
N ILE A 248 9.46 17.79 -7.84
CA ILE A 248 9.07 17.15 -6.59
C ILE A 248 10.21 16.24 -6.12
N ILE A 249 10.66 16.44 -4.88
CA ILE A 249 11.48 15.45 -4.16
C ILE A 249 10.56 14.76 -3.16
N ALA A 250 10.21 13.51 -3.44
CA ALA A 250 9.39 12.68 -2.58
C ALA A 250 10.28 11.91 -1.61
N THR A 251 10.08 12.13 -0.31
CA THR A 251 10.79 11.37 0.72
C THR A 251 10.05 10.11 1.13
N HIS A 252 8.76 10.02 0.81
CA HIS A 252 7.89 8.86 1.04
C HIS A 252 7.27 8.44 -0.30
N CYS A 253 7.20 7.14 -0.59
CA CYS A 253 6.75 6.64 -1.91
C CYS A 253 5.35 7.11 -2.30
N PHE A 254 4.38 7.18 -1.37
CA PHE A 254 3.06 7.78 -1.64
C PHE A 254 3.11 9.20 -2.22
N VAL A 255 4.04 10.06 -1.78
CA VAL A 255 4.21 11.40 -2.35
C VAL A 255 4.65 11.31 -3.81
N GLY A 256 5.59 10.41 -4.11
CA GLY A 256 6.08 10.19 -5.46
C GLY A 256 4.99 9.60 -6.37
N MET A 257 4.26 8.58 -5.90
CA MET A 257 3.15 7.97 -6.63
C MET A 257 2.02 8.98 -6.88
N LEU A 258 1.72 9.83 -5.88
CA LEU A 258 0.78 10.93 -6.00
C LEU A 258 1.24 11.96 -7.03
N ALA A 259 2.51 12.36 -7.03
CA ALA A 259 3.04 13.27 -8.04
C ALA A 259 2.95 12.65 -9.45
N VAL A 260 3.33 11.38 -9.61
CA VAL A 260 3.23 10.68 -10.91
C VAL A 260 1.77 10.55 -11.35
N SER A 261 0.85 10.22 -10.45
CA SER A 261 -0.57 10.12 -10.78
C SER A 261 -1.16 11.45 -11.26
N LEU A 262 -0.66 12.57 -10.74
CA LEU A 262 -0.99 13.93 -11.16
C LEU A 262 -0.29 14.37 -12.46
N GLY A 263 0.59 13.53 -13.03
CA GLY A 263 1.28 13.77 -14.29
C GLY A 263 2.56 14.60 -14.18
N PHE A 264 3.11 14.77 -12.97
CA PHE A 264 4.40 15.43 -12.79
C PHE A 264 5.50 14.69 -13.55
N LYS A 265 6.39 15.44 -14.20
CA LYS A 265 7.49 14.87 -15.03
C LYS A 265 8.87 14.94 -14.37
N HIS A 266 8.99 15.76 -13.34
CA HIS A 266 10.22 15.97 -12.58
C HIS A 266 10.02 15.50 -11.14
N VAL A 267 9.97 14.19 -10.96
CA VAL A 267 9.79 13.56 -9.65
C VAL A 267 11.05 12.78 -9.31
N ILE A 268 11.62 13.03 -8.14
CA ILE A 268 12.70 12.24 -7.54
C ILE A 268 12.09 11.52 -6.34
N ASN A 269 12.12 10.20 -6.35
CA ASN A 269 11.71 9.38 -5.22
C ASN A 269 12.96 8.91 -4.47
N LEU A 270 13.09 9.32 -3.20
CA LEU A 270 14.18 8.87 -2.34
C LEU A 270 13.81 7.50 -1.76
N VAL A 271 14.45 6.45 -2.26
CA VAL A 271 14.23 5.07 -1.79
C VAL A 271 15.09 4.84 -0.54
N ILE A 272 14.46 5.00 0.62
CA ILE A 272 15.16 5.04 1.92
C ILE A 272 15.23 3.68 2.62
N ASP A 273 14.39 2.73 2.21
CA ASP A 273 14.44 1.36 2.71
C ASP A 273 15.52 0.57 1.97
N ASN A 274 16.30 -0.20 2.72
CA ASN A 274 17.35 -1.05 2.19
C ASN A 274 16.86 -2.47 1.89
N TYR A 275 15.66 -2.81 2.34
CA TYR A 275 14.96 -4.02 1.97
C TYR A 275 14.21 -3.79 0.66
N ALA A 276 14.65 -4.47 -0.40
CA ALA A 276 14.06 -4.30 -1.72
C ALA A 276 12.60 -4.77 -1.74
N GLN A 277 11.70 -3.89 -2.14
CA GLN A 277 10.27 -4.14 -2.26
C GLN A 277 9.72 -3.37 -3.46
N TRP A 278 8.63 -3.84 -4.06
CA TRP A 278 8.03 -3.15 -5.21
C TRP A 278 7.29 -1.86 -4.82
N PHE A 279 6.72 -1.75 -3.62
CA PHE A 279 5.96 -0.55 -3.24
C PHE A 279 6.83 0.67 -2.87
N ILE A 280 8.13 0.48 -2.63
CA ILE A 280 9.06 1.59 -2.33
C ILE A 280 9.54 2.31 -3.59
N VAL A 281 9.38 1.68 -4.77
CA VAL A 281 9.68 2.31 -6.06
C VAL A 281 8.46 3.08 -6.58
N VAL A 282 8.75 4.16 -7.31
CA VAL A 282 7.74 5.03 -7.91
C VAL A 282 7.95 5.00 -9.42
N PRO A 283 7.14 4.24 -10.17
CA PRO A 283 7.23 4.20 -11.62
C PRO A 283 7.09 5.59 -12.23
N GLY A 284 7.96 5.94 -13.18
CA GLY A 284 7.94 7.26 -13.84
C GLY A 284 8.59 8.41 -13.06
N ALA A 285 9.05 8.17 -11.83
CA ALA A 285 9.97 9.05 -11.10
C ALA A 285 11.42 8.60 -11.29
N TYR A 286 12.39 9.42 -10.88
CA TYR A 286 13.76 8.97 -10.68
C TYR A 286 13.91 8.34 -9.29
N ASN A 287 14.15 7.03 -9.22
CA ASN A 287 14.25 6.26 -7.98
C ASN A 287 15.69 6.24 -7.46
N LEU A 288 15.99 7.13 -6.50
CA LEU A 288 17.31 7.21 -5.89
C LEU A 288 17.45 6.23 -4.74
N VAL A 289 18.18 5.15 -5.00
CA VAL A 289 18.49 4.10 -4.01
C VAL A 289 19.78 4.40 -3.25
N GLN A 290 19.86 3.95 -2.00
CA GLN A 290 21.00 4.22 -1.10
C GLN A 290 22.36 3.66 -1.58
N GLY A 291 22.37 2.67 -2.47
CA GLY A 291 23.62 2.11 -2.99
C GLY A 291 23.44 0.89 -3.89
N PRO A 292 24.55 0.33 -4.41
CA PRO A 292 24.53 -0.72 -5.42
C PRO A 292 23.82 -2.01 -4.98
N SER A 293 23.90 -2.36 -3.68
CA SER A 293 23.26 -3.57 -3.16
C SER A 293 21.73 -3.50 -3.31
N ASN A 294 21.12 -2.39 -2.88
CA ASN A 294 19.67 -2.21 -2.99
C ASN A 294 19.24 -2.13 -4.46
N TYR A 295 20.00 -1.41 -5.30
CA TYR A 295 19.79 -1.36 -6.74
C TYR A 295 19.71 -2.77 -7.34
N HIS A 296 20.72 -3.60 -7.11
CA HIS A 296 20.76 -4.96 -7.66
C HIS A 296 19.68 -5.87 -7.08
N ASN A 297 19.28 -5.69 -5.81
CA ASN A 297 18.19 -6.45 -5.22
C ASN A 297 16.84 -6.13 -5.90
N LEU A 298 16.56 -4.85 -6.17
CA LEU A 298 15.36 -4.45 -6.92
C LEU A 298 15.37 -5.04 -8.34
N LEU A 299 16.51 -5.00 -9.04
CA LEU A 299 16.63 -5.63 -10.36
C LEU A 299 16.39 -7.14 -10.33
N ARG A 300 16.90 -7.85 -9.31
CA ARG A 300 16.66 -9.29 -9.13
C ARG A 300 15.20 -9.61 -8.88
N MET A 301 14.45 -8.68 -8.28
CA MET A 301 13.00 -8.80 -8.10
C MET A 301 12.20 -8.52 -9.37
N GLY A 302 12.87 -8.11 -10.47
CA GLY A 302 12.22 -7.80 -11.74
C GLY A 302 11.78 -6.34 -11.86
N VAL A 303 12.15 -5.45 -10.93
CA VAL A 303 11.93 -4.01 -11.09
C VAL A 303 12.71 -3.55 -12.34
N PRO A 304 12.05 -2.91 -13.32
CA PRO A 304 12.74 -2.39 -14.49
C PRO A 304 13.89 -1.45 -14.11
N ALA A 305 15.00 -1.53 -14.84
CA ALA A 305 16.16 -0.66 -14.64
C ALA A 305 15.94 0.77 -15.19
N ASP A 306 14.69 1.21 -15.25
CA ASP A 306 14.33 2.54 -15.72
C ASP A 306 14.55 3.59 -14.62
N ARG A 307 13.89 4.75 -14.74
CA ARG A 307 14.19 5.93 -13.93
C ARG A 307 14.03 5.67 -12.44
#